data_AF-A0A358TXM9-F1
#
_entry.id   AF-A0A358TXM9-F1
#
_cell.length_a   1.000
_cell.length_b   1.000
_cell.length_c   1.000
_cell.angle_alpha   90.00
_cell.angle_beta   90.00
_cell.angle_gamma   90.00
#
_symmetry.space_group_name_H-M   'P 1'
#
loop_
_entity.id
_entity.type
_entity.pdbx_description
1 polymer ?
#
loop_
_entity_poly.entity_id
_entity_poly.type
_entity_poly.pdbx_seq_one_letter_code
_entity_poly.pdbx_strand_id
1 'polypeptide(L)'
;MKQIFINFKRFDVPKSLGGVCPYEKGDEWIEWILDECINYEIGKLEGVLISFMFPESLIVSAVKRLQTYPEADRKAIAVGCQGVYREDVVVGGNFGAFSTNRPAVIAKSLNCSWTMIGHSEERKDKMGIIITYDPKSLDSNLGRQTVKAAVDTILNQELKCAINRGLKVLFCIGETAEDKGDGDFVQQKPRIKAVLKEQLLNVLTGFDKAQLDGNLVIGYEPIWAIGPGKTPPGSEYIAFVSAYIKEIIAKEFNFVPPVVYGGGLKEENAGLISKIDTIDGGLVALTRFTGEIGFYPEELKKIISKYLE
;
A
#
# COMPACT_ATOMS: atom_id res chain seq x y z
N MET A 1 12.64 12.81 -0.25
CA MET A 1 11.33 13.00 -0.90
C MET A 1 10.30 12.19 -0.13
N LYS A 2 9.23 12.82 0.36
CA LYS A 2 8.14 12.15 1.06
C LYS A 2 7.28 11.35 0.07
N GLN A 3 6.62 10.29 0.54
CA GLN A 3 5.85 9.35 -0.28
C GLN A 3 4.38 9.31 0.18
N ILE A 4 3.47 9.89 -0.58
CA ILE A 4 2.02 9.80 -0.30
C ILE A 4 1.40 8.82 -1.28
N PHE A 5 0.79 7.77 -0.75
CA PHE A 5 0.10 6.77 -1.56
C PHE A 5 -1.41 6.95 -1.43
N ILE A 6 -2.12 6.85 -2.55
CA ILE A 6 -3.58 6.87 -2.58
C ILE A 6 -4.05 5.47 -2.93
N ASN A 7 -4.73 4.78 -2.02
CA ASN A 7 -5.29 3.46 -2.26
C ASN A 7 -6.80 3.54 -2.48
N PHE A 8 -7.23 3.49 -3.74
CA PHE A 8 -8.65 3.57 -4.10
C PHE A 8 -9.45 2.31 -3.80
N LYS A 9 -8.82 1.18 -3.43
CA LYS A 9 -9.50 -0.10 -3.24
C LYS A 9 -10.51 -0.35 -4.38
N ARG A 10 -11.80 -0.49 -4.05
CA ARG A 10 -12.93 -0.60 -4.98
C ARG A 10 -13.82 0.65 -5.01
N PHE A 11 -13.22 1.82 -4.98
CA PHE A 11 -13.95 3.10 -5.09
C PHE A 11 -14.44 3.36 -6.51
N ASP A 12 -14.13 2.46 -7.46
CA ASP A 12 -14.69 2.42 -8.81
C ASP A 12 -16.16 1.96 -8.85
N VAL A 13 -16.70 1.45 -7.73
CA VAL A 13 -18.10 0.98 -7.64
C VAL A 13 -19.06 2.15 -7.36
N PRO A 14 -20.08 2.38 -8.22
CA PRO A 14 -21.13 3.40 -8.02
C PRO A 14 -21.91 3.30 -6.71
N LYS A 15 -22.31 4.44 -6.16
CA LYS A 15 -23.24 4.51 -5.02
C LYS A 15 -24.59 3.82 -5.31
N SER A 16 -25.06 3.86 -6.55
CA SER A 16 -26.27 3.14 -7.01
C SER A 16 -26.17 1.62 -6.82
N LEU A 17 -24.94 1.08 -6.78
CA LEU A 17 -24.63 -0.33 -6.55
C LEU A 17 -24.07 -0.60 -5.13
N GLY A 18 -24.17 0.37 -4.21
CA GLY A 18 -23.70 0.25 -2.83
C GLY A 18 -22.20 0.53 -2.63
N GLY A 19 -21.52 1.06 -3.64
CA GLY A 19 -20.14 1.53 -3.53
C GLY A 19 -20.04 2.97 -3.02
N VAL A 20 -18.88 3.60 -3.26
CA VAL A 20 -18.58 4.98 -2.83
C VAL A 20 -18.37 5.95 -3.99
N CYS A 21 -18.28 5.47 -5.23
CA CYS A 21 -18.13 6.34 -6.41
C CYS A 21 -19.39 7.21 -6.58
N PRO A 22 -19.26 8.55 -6.62
CA PRO A 22 -20.40 9.43 -6.86
C PRO A 22 -20.88 9.44 -8.33
N TYR A 23 -20.16 8.80 -9.24
CA TYR A 23 -20.52 8.69 -10.66
C TYR A 23 -21.01 7.26 -10.96
N GLU A 24 -21.86 7.13 -11.96
CA GLU A 24 -22.30 5.83 -12.47
C GLU A 24 -21.21 5.09 -13.25
N LYS A 25 -20.22 5.83 -13.79
CA LYS A 25 -19.05 5.24 -14.44
C LYS A 25 -17.77 5.66 -13.74
N GLY A 26 -16.97 4.67 -13.34
CA GLY A 26 -15.73 4.88 -12.61
C GLY A 26 -14.65 5.60 -13.43
N ASP A 27 -14.65 5.45 -14.75
CA ASP A 27 -13.72 6.16 -15.65
C ASP A 27 -14.01 7.67 -15.70
N GLU A 28 -15.28 8.08 -15.82
CA GLU A 28 -15.66 9.50 -15.72
C GLU A 28 -15.27 10.09 -14.35
N TRP A 29 -15.46 9.32 -13.27
CA TRP A 29 -15.03 9.74 -11.93
C TRP A 29 -13.52 9.90 -11.82
N ILE A 30 -12.72 8.96 -12.34
CA ILE A 30 -11.27 9.07 -12.20
C ILE A 30 -10.69 10.18 -13.06
N GLU A 31 -11.28 10.48 -14.22
CA GLU A 31 -10.91 11.66 -15.00
C GLU A 31 -11.16 12.94 -14.20
N TRP A 32 -12.35 13.07 -13.59
CA TRP A 32 -12.66 14.20 -12.71
C TRP A 32 -11.68 14.31 -11.53
N ILE A 33 -11.35 13.20 -10.87
CA ILE A 33 -10.36 13.20 -9.77
C ILE A 33 -9.03 13.77 -10.23
N LEU A 34 -8.54 13.36 -11.39
CA LEU A 34 -7.25 13.80 -11.91
C LEU A 34 -7.30 15.26 -12.34
N ASP A 35 -8.40 15.71 -12.96
CA ASP A 35 -8.61 17.10 -13.33
C ASP A 35 -8.54 18.01 -12.10
N GLU A 36 -9.22 17.62 -11.04
CA GLU A 36 -9.19 18.35 -9.78
C GLU A 36 -7.81 18.29 -9.12
N CYS A 37 -7.08 17.17 -9.21
CA CYS A 37 -5.69 17.12 -8.74
C CYS A 37 -4.79 18.12 -9.48
N ILE A 38 -5.01 18.34 -10.78
CA ILE A 38 -4.31 19.37 -11.56
C ILE A 38 -4.78 20.78 -11.13
N ASN A 39 -6.08 21.00 -10.99
CA ASN A 39 -6.66 22.29 -10.57
C ASN A 39 -6.17 22.74 -9.19
N TYR A 40 -6.03 21.82 -8.23
CA TYR A 40 -5.47 22.09 -6.90
C TYR A 40 -3.94 22.04 -6.84
N GLU A 41 -3.28 21.98 -8.00
CA GLU A 41 -1.82 21.96 -8.17
C GLU A 41 -1.12 20.84 -7.39
N ILE A 42 -1.81 19.72 -7.16
CA ILE A 42 -1.25 18.55 -6.46
C ILE A 42 -0.09 17.97 -7.27
N GLY A 43 -0.23 17.92 -8.60
CA GLY A 43 0.81 17.38 -9.47
C GLY A 43 2.05 18.25 -9.64
N LYS A 44 2.03 19.51 -9.14
CA LYS A 44 3.18 20.42 -9.13
C LYS A 44 3.96 20.42 -7.82
N LEU A 45 3.44 19.76 -6.78
CA LEU A 45 4.05 19.75 -5.46
C LEU A 45 5.52 19.30 -5.49
N GLU A 46 6.34 19.89 -4.65
CA GLU A 46 7.76 19.59 -4.54
C GLU A 46 8.07 18.82 -3.26
N GLY A 47 9.16 18.06 -3.28
CA GLY A 47 9.59 17.28 -2.10
C GLY A 47 8.71 16.07 -1.76
N VAL A 48 7.62 15.83 -2.50
CA VAL A 48 6.67 14.73 -2.33
C VAL A 48 6.36 14.03 -3.65
N LEU A 49 6.16 12.71 -3.60
CA LEU A 49 5.58 11.93 -4.69
C LEU A 49 4.20 11.42 -4.26
N ILE A 50 3.16 11.69 -5.06
CA ILE A 50 1.80 11.19 -4.88
C ILE A 50 1.58 10.02 -5.83
N SER A 51 1.54 8.81 -5.29
CA SER A 51 1.37 7.59 -6.08
C SER A 51 -0.04 7.03 -5.92
N PHE A 52 -0.83 7.06 -6.98
CA PHE A 52 -2.19 6.51 -7.00
C PHE A 52 -2.15 5.02 -7.31
N MET A 53 -2.66 4.20 -6.39
CA MET A 53 -2.85 2.76 -6.55
C MET A 53 -4.28 2.53 -7.04
N PHE A 54 -4.43 2.37 -8.36
CA PHE A 54 -5.73 2.19 -9.00
C PHE A 54 -6.17 0.72 -9.00
N PRO A 55 -7.49 0.44 -8.87
CA PRO A 55 -8.03 -0.81 -9.36
C PRO A 55 -7.87 -0.87 -10.90
N GLU A 56 -7.81 -2.09 -11.43
CA GLU A 56 -7.58 -2.41 -12.84
C GLU A 56 -8.45 -1.59 -13.79
N SER A 57 -9.72 -1.43 -13.42
CA SER A 57 -10.77 -0.74 -14.18
C SER A 57 -10.43 0.72 -14.48
N LEU A 58 -9.62 1.37 -13.64
CA LEU A 58 -9.35 2.81 -13.73
C LEU A 58 -8.01 3.15 -14.38
N ILE A 59 -7.08 2.19 -14.48
CA ILE A 59 -5.69 2.47 -14.90
C ILE A 59 -5.63 3.10 -16.30
N VAL A 60 -6.35 2.53 -17.27
CA VAL A 60 -6.30 2.99 -18.68
C VAL A 60 -6.82 4.42 -18.80
N SER A 61 -7.96 4.72 -18.19
CA SER A 61 -8.55 6.07 -18.20
C SER A 61 -7.62 7.07 -17.49
N ALA A 62 -7.12 6.72 -16.30
CA ALA A 62 -6.21 7.57 -15.54
C ALA A 62 -4.93 7.93 -16.30
N VAL A 63 -4.28 6.93 -16.94
CA VAL A 63 -3.06 7.14 -17.72
C VAL A 63 -3.32 8.02 -18.93
N LYS A 64 -4.38 7.74 -19.70
CA LYS A 64 -4.75 8.55 -20.86
C LYS A 64 -5.04 9.98 -20.46
N ARG A 65 -5.75 10.18 -19.35
CA ARG A 65 -6.09 11.52 -18.86
C ARG A 65 -4.87 12.28 -18.40
N LEU A 66 -3.97 11.67 -17.62
CA LEU A 66 -2.72 12.32 -17.22
C LEU A 66 -1.85 12.72 -18.42
N GLN A 67 -1.87 11.95 -19.51
CA GLN A 67 -1.12 12.27 -20.73
C GLN A 67 -1.65 13.51 -21.47
N THR A 68 -2.88 13.97 -21.20
CA THR A 68 -3.39 15.22 -21.80
C THR A 68 -2.82 16.48 -21.14
N TYR A 69 -2.15 16.34 -19.98
CA TYR A 69 -1.57 17.44 -19.22
C TYR A 69 -0.06 17.58 -19.46
N PRO A 70 0.48 18.82 -19.45
CA PRO A 70 1.92 19.06 -19.47
C PRO A 70 2.64 18.30 -18.36
N GLU A 71 3.86 17.82 -18.61
CA GLU A 71 4.65 17.06 -17.62
C GLU A 71 4.86 17.85 -16.32
N ALA A 72 5.07 19.17 -16.42
CA ALA A 72 5.24 20.05 -15.27
C ALA A 72 4.04 20.03 -14.30
N ASP A 73 2.83 19.81 -14.81
CA ASP A 73 1.60 19.82 -14.02
C ASP A 73 1.33 18.48 -13.32
N ARG A 74 2.05 17.43 -13.71
CA ARG A 74 1.89 16.06 -13.20
C ARG A 74 3.19 15.44 -12.67
N LYS A 75 4.25 16.23 -12.50
CA LYS A 75 5.59 15.76 -12.08
C LYS A 75 5.58 15.02 -10.74
N ALA A 76 4.66 15.39 -9.86
CA ALA A 76 4.50 14.77 -8.54
C ALA A 76 3.54 13.57 -8.54
N ILE A 77 2.88 13.25 -9.65
CA ILE A 77 1.88 12.17 -9.73
C ILE A 77 2.50 10.93 -10.37
N ALA A 78 2.37 9.80 -9.69
CA ALA A 78 2.73 8.49 -10.20
C ALA A 78 1.50 7.57 -10.27
N VAL A 79 1.52 6.66 -11.25
CA VAL A 79 0.48 5.66 -11.47
C VAL A 79 0.95 4.31 -10.98
N GLY A 80 0.12 3.63 -10.20
CA GLY A 80 0.35 2.27 -9.76
C GLY A 80 -0.91 1.43 -9.73
N CYS A 81 -0.73 0.15 -9.42
CA CYS A 81 -1.79 -0.84 -9.33
C CYS A 81 -1.84 -1.51 -7.95
N GLN A 82 -2.98 -2.11 -7.63
CA GLN A 82 -3.23 -2.77 -6.34
C GLN A 82 -2.88 -4.26 -6.40
N GLY A 83 -1.61 -4.60 -6.61
CA GLY A 83 -1.11 -5.98 -6.62
C GLY A 83 -0.69 -6.48 -7.99
N VAL A 84 0.08 -7.55 -8.02
CA VAL A 84 0.40 -8.28 -9.24
C VAL A 84 0.37 -9.76 -8.94
N TYR A 85 0.25 -10.58 -9.98
CA TYR A 85 0.26 -12.02 -9.85
C TYR A 85 1.68 -12.56 -9.59
N ARG A 86 1.75 -13.73 -8.96
CA ARG A 86 2.98 -14.45 -8.61
C ARG A 86 3.69 -15.12 -9.79
N GLU A 87 3.07 -15.10 -10.96
CA GLU A 87 3.65 -15.57 -12.22
C GLU A 87 3.49 -14.48 -13.28
N ASP A 88 4.29 -14.60 -14.35
CA ASP A 88 4.35 -13.57 -15.37
C ASP A 88 4.53 -14.14 -16.78
N VAL A 89 4.32 -13.28 -17.78
CA VAL A 89 4.48 -13.64 -19.20
C VAL A 89 5.95 -13.75 -19.55
N VAL A 90 6.37 -14.82 -20.20
CA VAL A 90 7.76 -15.03 -20.62
C VAL A 90 7.82 -15.12 -22.14
N VAL A 91 8.74 -14.39 -22.77
CA VAL A 91 8.95 -14.47 -24.23
C VAL A 91 9.35 -15.89 -24.60
N GLY A 92 8.57 -16.54 -25.47
CA GLY A 92 8.75 -17.95 -25.83
C GLY A 92 8.28 -18.96 -24.77
N GLY A 93 7.66 -18.50 -23.68
CA GLY A 93 7.12 -19.32 -22.59
C GLY A 93 5.60 -19.11 -22.42
N ASN A 94 5.14 -18.97 -21.18
CA ASN A 94 3.74 -18.64 -20.91
C ASN A 94 3.39 -17.28 -21.52
N PHE A 95 2.45 -17.26 -22.46
CA PHE A 95 2.03 -16.07 -23.20
C PHE A 95 0.96 -15.22 -22.49
N GLY A 96 0.53 -15.63 -21.29
CA GLY A 96 -0.49 -14.93 -20.51
C GLY A 96 -1.72 -15.75 -20.18
N ALA A 97 -1.58 -17.08 -20.02
CA ALA A 97 -2.68 -17.97 -19.62
C ALA A 97 -3.07 -17.78 -18.14
N PHE A 98 -3.56 -16.59 -17.80
CA PHE A 98 -3.84 -16.11 -16.45
C PHE A 98 -5.20 -15.41 -16.37
N SER A 99 -6.27 -16.04 -16.84
CA SER A 99 -7.57 -15.41 -17.15
C SER A 99 -8.16 -14.45 -16.10
N THR A 100 -7.90 -14.67 -14.80
CA THR A 100 -8.41 -13.83 -13.70
C THR A 100 -7.32 -13.05 -12.97
N ASN A 101 -6.04 -13.25 -13.32
CA ASN A 101 -4.92 -12.66 -12.60
C ASN A 101 -4.26 -11.57 -13.44
N ARG A 102 -3.66 -10.57 -12.77
CA ARG A 102 -2.92 -9.48 -13.41
C ARG A 102 -1.40 -9.70 -13.26
N PRO A 103 -0.70 -10.23 -14.26
CA PRO A 103 0.76 -10.30 -14.24
C PRO A 103 1.43 -8.94 -14.09
N ALA A 104 2.66 -8.92 -13.58
CA ALA A 104 3.43 -7.67 -13.46
C ALA A 104 3.69 -7.01 -14.82
N VAL A 105 3.86 -7.78 -15.91
CA VAL A 105 4.13 -7.22 -17.23
C VAL A 105 2.97 -6.37 -17.76
N ILE A 106 1.71 -6.72 -17.48
CA ILE A 106 0.58 -5.95 -18.01
C ILE A 106 0.43 -4.64 -17.23
N ALA A 107 0.69 -4.64 -15.90
CA ALA A 107 0.77 -3.39 -15.14
C ALA A 107 1.85 -2.46 -15.71
N LYS A 108 3.03 -2.99 -16.03
CA LYS A 108 4.09 -2.22 -16.68
C LYS A 108 3.67 -1.69 -18.06
N SER A 109 3.02 -2.52 -18.88
CA SER A 109 2.51 -2.15 -20.20
C SER A 109 1.40 -1.10 -20.15
N LEU A 110 0.68 -1.01 -19.02
CA LEU A 110 -0.31 0.02 -18.74
C LEU A 110 0.32 1.28 -18.13
N ASN A 111 1.63 1.44 -18.22
CA ASN A 111 2.41 2.57 -17.68
C ASN A 111 2.31 2.74 -16.15
N CYS A 112 2.02 1.68 -15.40
CA CYS A 112 2.25 1.70 -13.96
C CYS A 112 3.76 1.78 -13.68
N SER A 113 4.14 2.65 -12.76
CA SER A 113 5.49 2.70 -12.17
C SER A 113 5.53 2.07 -10.78
N TRP A 114 4.37 1.84 -10.16
CA TRP A 114 4.23 1.24 -8.83
C TRP A 114 3.26 0.05 -8.81
N THR A 115 3.44 -0.82 -7.82
CA THR A 115 2.42 -1.75 -7.34
C THR A 115 2.42 -1.80 -5.82
N MET A 116 1.26 -2.04 -5.22
CA MET A 116 1.14 -2.37 -3.79
C MET A 116 1.10 -3.88 -3.60
N ILE A 117 1.82 -4.43 -2.64
CA ILE A 117 1.87 -5.88 -2.36
C ILE A 117 1.81 -6.10 -0.84
N GLY A 118 1.11 -7.13 -0.40
CA GLY A 118 1.00 -7.50 1.01
C GLY A 118 0.05 -6.61 1.81
N HIS A 119 -0.84 -5.87 1.16
CA HIS A 119 -1.88 -5.10 1.87
C HIS A 119 -2.69 -6.03 2.77
N SER A 120 -3.10 -5.55 3.95
CA SER A 120 -3.82 -6.36 4.94
C SER A 120 -5.03 -7.11 4.37
N GLU A 121 -5.77 -6.50 3.43
CA GLU A 121 -6.89 -7.14 2.72
C GLU A 121 -6.45 -8.29 1.80
N GLU A 122 -5.31 -8.15 1.12
CA GLU A 122 -4.72 -9.20 0.27
C GLU A 122 -4.19 -10.38 1.09
N ARG A 123 -3.51 -10.09 2.21
CA ARG A 123 -3.08 -11.11 3.16
C ARG A 123 -4.27 -11.90 3.69
N LYS A 124 -5.36 -11.19 4.05
CA LYS A 124 -6.60 -11.81 4.52
C LYS A 124 -7.21 -12.73 3.47
N ASP A 125 -7.28 -12.31 2.21
CA ASP A 125 -7.79 -13.15 1.11
C ASP A 125 -6.96 -14.44 0.93
N LYS A 126 -5.64 -14.30 0.80
CA LYS A 126 -4.72 -15.44 0.64
C LYS A 126 -4.80 -16.42 1.83
N MET A 127 -4.89 -15.91 3.06
CA MET A 127 -5.14 -16.74 4.25
C MET A 127 -6.52 -17.41 4.21
N GLY A 128 -7.54 -16.72 3.74
CA GLY A 128 -8.91 -17.22 3.63
C GLY A 128 -9.03 -18.47 2.77
N ILE A 129 -8.23 -18.59 1.71
CA ILE A 129 -8.15 -19.80 0.89
C ILE A 129 -7.67 -21.00 1.72
N ILE A 130 -6.61 -20.82 2.51
CA ILE A 130 -6.02 -21.89 3.34
C ILE A 130 -7.00 -22.29 4.45
N ILE A 131 -7.61 -21.32 5.13
CA ILE A 131 -8.61 -21.54 6.19
C ILE A 131 -9.85 -22.25 5.63
N THR A 132 -10.25 -21.94 4.39
CA THR A 132 -11.37 -22.62 3.73
C THR A 132 -11.07 -24.11 3.49
N TYR A 133 -9.81 -24.43 3.17
CA TYR A 133 -9.35 -25.81 2.99
C TYR A 133 -9.19 -26.55 4.34
N ASP A 134 -8.55 -25.92 5.32
CA ASP A 134 -8.36 -26.46 6.67
C ASP A 134 -8.74 -25.41 7.74
N PRO A 135 -9.99 -25.44 8.25
CA PRO A 135 -10.45 -24.50 9.26
C PRO A 135 -9.68 -24.56 10.58
N LYS A 136 -8.98 -25.66 10.87
CA LYS A 136 -8.19 -25.84 12.10
C LYS A 136 -6.75 -25.38 11.95
N SER A 137 -6.37 -24.87 10.78
CA SER A 137 -5.01 -24.40 10.49
C SER A 137 -4.54 -23.28 11.42
N LEU A 138 -5.46 -22.61 12.13
CA LEU A 138 -5.18 -21.52 13.06
C LEU A 138 -5.34 -21.91 14.54
N ASP A 139 -5.62 -23.18 14.86
CA ASP A 139 -5.86 -23.62 16.25
C ASP A 139 -4.57 -23.64 17.09
N SER A 140 -3.41 -23.81 16.43
CA SER A 140 -2.11 -23.85 17.08
C SER A 140 -1.19 -22.73 16.61
N ASN A 141 -0.23 -22.35 17.47
CA ASN A 141 0.78 -21.35 17.12
C ASN A 141 1.60 -21.77 15.88
N LEU A 142 1.97 -23.05 15.78
CA LEU A 142 2.70 -23.57 14.62
C LEU A 142 1.84 -23.49 13.35
N GLY A 143 0.55 -23.80 13.46
CA GLY A 143 -0.41 -23.64 12.35
C GLY A 143 -0.47 -22.20 11.86
N ARG A 144 -0.66 -21.23 12.77
CA ARG A 144 -0.69 -19.80 12.43
C ARG A 144 0.60 -19.35 11.74
N GLN A 145 1.76 -19.74 12.25
CA GLN A 145 3.07 -19.43 11.65
C GLN A 145 3.20 -20.05 10.25
N THR A 146 2.78 -21.31 10.09
CA THR A 146 2.84 -22.01 8.80
C THR A 146 1.95 -21.34 7.75
N VAL A 147 0.72 -20.96 8.13
CA VAL A 147 -0.20 -20.24 7.24
C VAL A 147 0.39 -18.89 6.82
N LYS A 148 0.94 -18.12 7.76
CA LYS A 148 1.57 -16.83 7.45
C LYS A 148 2.78 -16.98 6.53
N ALA A 149 3.66 -17.95 6.79
CA ALA A 149 4.81 -18.23 5.95
C ALA A 149 4.42 -18.67 4.52
N ALA A 150 3.33 -19.44 4.38
CA ALA A 150 2.79 -19.80 3.06
C ALA A 150 2.31 -18.56 2.29
N VAL A 151 1.62 -17.63 2.95
CA VAL A 151 1.20 -16.36 2.34
C VAL A 151 2.40 -15.50 1.99
N ASP A 152 3.38 -15.35 2.89
CA ASP A 152 4.60 -14.60 2.63
C ASP A 152 5.40 -15.17 1.44
N THR A 153 5.39 -16.49 1.24
CA THR A 153 6.00 -17.12 0.05
C THR A 153 5.34 -16.65 -1.25
N ILE A 154 4.03 -16.52 -1.28
CA ILE A 154 3.31 -15.98 -2.44
C ILE A 154 3.65 -14.50 -2.64
N LEU A 155 3.66 -13.70 -1.57
CA LEU A 155 4.00 -12.27 -1.65
C LEU A 155 5.44 -12.07 -2.15
N ASN A 156 6.39 -12.94 -1.76
CA ASN A 156 7.76 -12.93 -2.29
C ASN A 156 7.78 -13.12 -3.82
N GLN A 157 6.97 -14.05 -4.34
CA GLN A 157 6.88 -14.30 -5.78
C GLN A 157 6.27 -13.11 -6.54
N GLU A 158 5.23 -12.48 -5.97
CA GLU A 158 4.62 -11.27 -6.53
C GLU A 158 5.63 -10.10 -6.55
N LEU A 159 6.38 -9.93 -5.46
CA LEU A 159 7.42 -8.91 -5.34
C LEU A 159 8.57 -9.14 -6.34
N LYS A 160 8.96 -10.40 -6.58
CA LYS A 160 9.94 -10.77 -7.62
C LYS A 160 9.43 -10.39 -9.01
N CYS A 161 8.19 -10.72 -9.33
CA CYS A 161 7.58 -10.37 -10.63
C CYS A 161 7.54 -8.85 -10.83
N ALA A 162 7.13 -8.09 -9.80
CA ALA A 162 7.07 -6.64 -9.86
C ALA A 162 8.45 -6.00 -10.11
N ILE A 163 9.45 -6.34 -9.30
CA ILE A 163 10.79 -5.76 -9.40
C ILE A 163 11.45 -6.15 -10.73
N ASN A 164 11.30 -7.39 -11.19
CA ASN A 164 11.85 -7.85 -12.48
C ASN A 164 11.28 -7.09 -13.69
N ARG A 165 10.11 -6.44 -13.54
CA ARG A 165 9.50 -5.57 -14.57
C ARG A 165 9.80 -4.08 -14.38
N GLY A 166 10.64 -3.75 -13.40
CA GLY A 166 10.96 -2.36 -13.06
C GLY A 166 9.76 -1.60 -12.54
N LEU A 167 8.87 -2.28 -11.81
CA LEU A 167 7.88 -1.63 -10.94
C LEU A 167 8.52 -1.40 -9.57
N LYS A 168 8.23 -0.24 -8.99
CA LYS A 168 8.47 0.01 -7.57
C LYS A 168 7.35 -0.62 -6.74
N VAL A 169 7.65 -1.00 -5.50
CA VAL A 169 6.73 -1.74 -4.64
C VAL A 169 6.47 -0.97 -3.35
N LEU A 170 5.20 -0.70 -3.07
CA LEU A 170 4.73 -0.43 -1.72
C LEU A 170 4.44 -1.78 -1.06
N PHE A 171 5.34 -2.27 -0.22
CA PHE A 171 5.18 -3.53 0.50
C PHE A 171 4.56 -3.28 1.88
N CYS A 172 3.34 -3.77 2.09
CA CYS A 172 2.61 -3.53 3.32
C CYS A 172 2.85 -4.65 4.34
N ILE A 173 3.05 -4.24 5.59
CA ILE A 173 3.29 -5.11 6.76
C ILE A 173 2.58 -4.55 7.97
N GLY A 174 2.30 -5.40 8.95
CA GLY A 174 1.53 -5.01 10.10
C GLY A 174 1.11 -6.18 10.98
N GLU A 175 0.98 -5.91 12.28
CA GLU A 175 0.52 -6.86 13.28
C GLU A 175 -1.00 -6.75 13.54
N THR A 176 -1.63 -7.90 13.73
CA THR A 176 -3.03 -7.98 14.20
C THR A 176 -3.13 -7.71 15.71
N ALA A 177 -4.35 -7.61 16.23
CA ALA A 177 -4.56 -7.49 17.67
C ALA A 177 -4.05 -8.72 18.44
N GLU A 178 -4.22 -9.92 17.85
CA GLU A 178 -3.72 -11.19 18.40
C GLU A 178 -2.18 -11.20 18.43
N ASP A 179 -1.55 -10.76 17.35
CA ASP A 179 -0.09 -10.67 17.25
C ASP A 179 0.53 -9.71 18.26
N LYS A 180 -0.07 -8.52 18.38
CA LYS A 180 0.32 -7.52 19.38
C LYS A 180 0.14 -8.09 20.80
N GLY A 181 -0.94 -8.81 21.01
CA GLY A 181 -1.37 -9.33 22.30
C GLY A 181 -1.74 -8.23 23.30
N ASP A 182 -2.06 -8.69 24.51
CA ASP A 182 -2.43 -7.84 25.65
C ASP A 182 -1.21 -7.39 26.46
N GLY A 183 -1.46 -6.55 27.47
CA GLY A 183 -0.43 -5.97 28.32
C GLY A 183 -0.05 -4.55 27.91
N ASP A 184 0.85 -3.93 28.66
CA ASP A 184 1.33 -2.58 28.35
C ASP A 184 2.24 -2.55 27.12
N PHE A 185 2.60 -1.35 26.65
CA PHE A 185 3.40 -1.21 25.44
C PHE A 185 4.78 -1.89 25.57
N VAL A 186 5.42 -1.88 26.75
CA VAL A 186 6.72 -2.53 26.97
C VAL A 186 6.61 -4.03 26.77
N GLN A 187 5.55 -4.64 27.28
CA GLN A 187 5.26 -6.07 27.12
C GLN A 187 4.91 -6.45 25.67
N GLN A 188 4.31 -5.53 24.92
CA GLN A 188 3.94 -5.76 23.51
C GLN A 188 5.15 -5.69 22.55
N LYS A 189 6.15 -4.83 22.84
CA LYS A 189 7.31 -4.56 21.95
C LYS A 189 7.99 -5.82 21.39
N PRO A 190 8.32 -6.86 22.19
CA PRO A 190 8.97 -8.06 21.66
C PRO A 190 8.12 -8.82 20.62
N ARG A 191 6.80 -8.89 20.83
CA ARG A 191 5.89 -9.59 19.90
C ARG A 191 5.71 -8.82 18.60
N ILE A 192 5.54 -7.49 18.71
CA ILE A 192 5.48 -6.60 17.54
C ILE A 192 6.76 -6.75 16.70
N LYS A 193 7.94 -6.70 17.35
CA LYS A 193 9.22 -6.90 16.67
C LYS A 193 9.32 -8.25 15.97
N ALA A 194 8.91 -9.33 16.64
CA ALA A 194 8.95 -10.67 16.06
C ALA A 194 8.10 -10.76 14.77
N VAL A 195 6.87 -10.24 14.79
CA VAL A 195 5.94 -10.28 13.65
C VAL A 195 6.46 -9.45 12.48
N LEU A 196 6.90 -8.22 12.74
CA LEU A 196 7.42 -7.35 11.69
C LEU A 196 8.70 -7.93 11.06
N LYS A 197 9.60 -8.46 11.89
CA LYS A 197 10.82 -9.12 11.39
C LYS A 197 10.47 -10.33 10.52
N GLU A 198 9.54 -11.18 10.95
CA GLU A 198 9.11 -12.35 10.20
C GLU A 198 8.54 -11.96 8.83
N GLN A 199 7.58 -11.03 8.79
CA GLN A 199 6.98 -10.55 7.53
C GLN A 199 8.01 -9.94 6.58
N LEU A 200 8.97 -9.17 7.11
CA LEU A 200 10.05 -8.59 6.31
C LEU A 200 11.00 -9.65 5.76
N LEU A 201 11.52 -10.53 6.61
CA LEU A 201 12.55 -11.48 6.19
C LEU A 201 11.96 -12.58 5.29
N ASN A 202 10.76 -13.09 5.60
CA ASN A 202 10.13 -14.11 4.76
C ASN A 202 9.90 -13.59 3.33
N VAL A 203 9.39 -12.36 3.19
CA VAL A 203 9.06 -11.80 1.88
C VAL A 203 10.28 -11.24 1.15
N LEU A 204 11.29 -10.70 1.85
CA LEU A 204 12.48 -10.12 1.21
C LEU A 204 13.64 -11.11 1.06
N THR A 205 13.49 -12.36 1.51
CA THR A 205 14.51 -13.40 1.30
C THR A 205 14.81 -13.61 -0.18
N GLY A 206 16.10 -13.64 -0.51
CA GLY A 206 16.61 -13.88 -1.87
C GLY A 206 16.70 -12.63 -2.75
N PHE A 207 16.41 -11.45 -2.21
CA PHE A 207 16.72 -10.18 -2.87
C PHE A 207 18.06 -9.63 -2.39
N ASP A 208 18.78 -8.98 -3.30
CA ASP A 208 19.95 -8.17 -2.94
C ASP A 208 19.58 -6.68 -2.77
N LYS A 209 20.56 -5.90 -2.30
CA LYS A 209 20.42 -4.45 -2.14
C LYS A 209 20.05 -3.76 -3.46
N ALA A 210 20.69 -4.14 -4.57
CA ALA A 210 20.51 -3.46 -5.86
C ALA A 210 19.08 -3.64 -6.41
N GLN A 211 18.43 -4.74 -6.08
CA GLN A 211 17.04 -4.99 -6.43
C GLN A 211 16.07 -4.16 -5.58
N LEU A 212 16.35 -3.97 -4.28
CA LEU A 212 15.42 -3.33 -3.34
C LEU A 212 15.62 -1.81 -3.18
N ASP A 213 16.86 -1.34 -3.14
CA ASP A 213 17.18 0.07 -2.87
C ASP A 213 16.65 0.97 -4.00
N GLY A 214 15.82 1.96 -3.64
CA GLY A 214 15.10 2.82 -4.60
C GLY A 214 13.85 2.21 -5.23
N ASN A 215 13.62 0.90 -5.07
CA ASN A 215 12.45 0.19 -5.60
C ASN A 215 11.44 -0.23 -4.51
N LEU A 216 11.82 -0.23 -3.24
CA LEU A 216 10.98 -0.67 -2.13
C LEU A 216 10.60 0.49 -1.20
N VAL A 217 9.32 0.58 -0.87
CA VAL A 217 8.78 1.40 0.22
C VAL A 217 7.97 0.50 1.14
N ILE A 218 8.10 0.66 2.45
CA ILE A 218 7.34 -0.14 3.42
C ILE A 218 6.10 0.64 3.87
N GLY A 219 4.93 0.05 3.69
CA GLY A 219 3.67 0.55 4.26
C GLY A 219 3.39 -0.11 5.59
N TYR A 220 3.49 0.63 6.69
CA TYR A 220 3.18 0.07 8.01
C TYR A 220 1.70 0.21 8.36
N GLU A 221 0.98 -0.92 8.43
CA GLU A 221 -0.44 -1.02 8.77
C GLU A 221 -0.60 -1.49 10.24
N PRO A 222 -1.00 -0.64 11.19
CA PRO A 222 -1.42 -1.09 12.52
C PRO A 222 -2.79 -1.77 12.42
N ILE A 223 -2.85 -3.02 11.94
CA ILE A 223 -4.10 -3.72 11.56
C ILE A 223 -5.11 -3.73 12.72
N TRP A 224 -4.64 -3.84 13.97
CA TRP A 224 -5.46 -3.79 15.17
C TRP A 224 -6.23 -2.46 15.36
N ALA A 225 -5.75 -1.37 14.76
CA ALA A 225 -6.28 -0.01 14.84
C ALA A 225 -7.06 0.42 13.57
N ILE A 226 -7.13 -0.44 12.54
CA ILE A 226 -7.83 -0.13 11.28
C ILE A 226 -9.31 -0.49 11.41
N GLY A 227 -10.19 0.45 11.05
CA GLY A 227 -11.63 0.26 10.96
C GLY A 227 -12.46 1.15 11.89
N PRO A 228 -13.79 1.18 11.72
CA PRO A 228 -14.68 2.00 12.53
C PRO A 228 -14.58 1.69 14.03
N GLY A 229 -14.57 2.73 14.86
CA GLY A 229 -14.54 2.59 16.33
C GLY A 229 -13.21 2.15 16.94
N LYS A 230 -12.16 1.99 16.13
CA LYS A 230 -10.81 1.68 16.61
C LYS A 230 -10.04 2.95 16.96
N THR A 231 -9.22 2.88 18.01
CA THR A 231 -8.32 3.96 18.42
C THR A 231 -7.01 3.88 17.63
N PRO A 232 -6.61 4.94 16.90
CA PRO A 232 -5.32 4.98 16.22
C PRO A 232 -4.13 4.84 17.18
N PRO A 233 -2.98 4.29 16.73
CA PRO A 233 -1.77 4.29 17.54
C PRO A 233 -1.25 5.70 17.81
N GLY A 234 -0.67 5.91 18.99
CA GLY A 234 0.04 7.15 19.33
C GLY A 234 1.38 7.29 18.60
N SER A 235 1.94 8.51 18.61
CA SER A 235 3.22 8.82 17.95
C SER A 235 4.39 7.96 18.42
N GLU A 236 4.49 7.67 19.73
CA GLU A 236 5.56 6.82 20.28
C GLU A 236 5.52 5.41 19.67
N TYR A 237 4.32 4.86 19.49
CA TYR A 237 4.11 3.54 18.92
C TYR A 237 4.54 3.52 17.44
N ILE A 238 4.10 4.51 16.67
CA ILE A 238 4.42 4.64 15.24
C ILE A 238 5.92 4.87 15.05
N ALA A 239 6.55 5.73 15.87
CA ALA A 239 7.99 5.97 15.85
C ALA A 239 8.78 4.69 16.15
N PHE A 240 8.37 3.94 17.18
CA PHE A 240 8.99 2.66 17.52
C PHE A 240 8.95 1.65 16.37
N VAL A 241 7.77 1.47 15.76
CA VAL A 241 7.60 0.49 14.67
C VAL A 241 8.39 0.90 13.43
N SER A 242 8.26 2.15 12.99
CA SER A 242 8.95 2.63 11.80
C SER A 242 10.47 2.63 11.96
N ALA A 243 10.99 2.99 13.14
CA ALA A 243 12.40 2.86 13.47
C ALA A 243 12.88 1.40 13.36
N TYR A 244 12.10 0.47 13.91
CA TYR A 244 12.45 -0.95 13.90
C TYR A 244 12.44 -1.56 12.51
N ILE A 245 11.48 -1.20 11.66
CA ILE A 245 11.44 -1.61 10.25
C ILE A 245 12.72 -1.17 9.53
N LYS A 246 13.10 0.10 9.69
CA LYS A 246 14.34 0.65 9.12
C LYS A 246 15.58 -0.06 9.65
N GLU A 247 15.64 -0.32 10.96
CA GLU A 247 16.74 -1.04 11.61
C GLU A 247 16.95 -2.44 11.00
N ILE A 248 15.87 -3.21 10.86
CA ILE A 248 15.93 -4.56 10.30
C ILE A 248 16.40 -4.54 8.84
N ILE A 249 15.85 -3.64 8.02
CA ILE A 249 16.21 -3.60 6.60
C ILE A 249 17.65 -3.09 6.41
N ALA A 250 18.08 -2.11 7.21
CA ALA A 250 19.46 -1.64 7.21
C ALA A 250 20.44 -2.76 7.56
N LYS A 251 20.11 -3.55 8.58
CA LYS A 251 20.95 -4.66 9.05
C LYS A 251 21.04 -5.79 8.03
N GLU A 252 19.92 -6.20 7.45
CA GLU A 252 19.83 -7.44 6.67
C GLU A 252 20.08 -7.19 5.16
N PHE A 253 19.84 -5.96 4.68
CA PHE A 253 19.93 -5.61 3.25
C PHE A 253 20.83 -4.40 2.95
N ASN A 254 21.46 -3.79 3.96
CA ASN A 254 22.44 -2.70 3.81
C ASN A 254 21.90 -1.40 3.16
N PHE A 255 20.62 -1.08 3.37
CA PHE A 255 20.02 0.20 2.99
C PHE A 255 18.86 0.58 3.93
N VAL A 256 18.49 1.86 3.95
CA VAL A 256 17.36 2.36 4.75
C VAL A 256 16.20 2.70 3.82
N PRO A 257 15.09 1.96 3.83
CA PRO A 257 13.96 2.24 2.96
C PRO A 257 13.12 3.41 3.51
N PRO A 258 12.33 4.06 2.65
CA PRO A 258 11.22 4.88 3.10
C PRO A 258 10.17 4.01 3.82
N VAL A 259 9.64 4.52 4.94
CA VAL A 259 8.52 3.88 5.66
C VAL A 259 7.35 4.85 5.71
N VAL A 260 6.18 4.44 5.23
CA VAL A 260 4.96 5.26 5.22
C VAL A 260 3.94 4.72 6.22
N TYR A 261 3.19 5.64 6.83
CA TYR A 261 2.09 5.29 7.72
C TYR A 261 0.88 4.76 6.93
N GLY A 262 0.60 3.47 7.07
CA GLY A 262 -0.49 2.74 6.41
C GLY A 262 -1.81 2.72 7.18
N GLY A 263 -1.87 3.25 8.41
CA GLY A 263 -3.09 3.25 9.23
C GLY A 263 -4.17 4.25 8.82
N GLY A 264 -4.07 4.83 7.63
CA GLY A 264 -4.95 5.89 7.12
C GLY A 264 -4.46 7.28 7.55
N LEU A 265 -3.72 7.93 6.66
CA LEU A 265 -3.38 9.35 6.78
C LEU A 265 -4.63 10.18 6.49
N LYS A 266 -4.96 11.08 7.41
CA LYS A 266 -6.14 11.95 7.37
C LYS A 266 -5.76 13.36 7.79
N GLU A 267 -6.69 14.29 7.60
CA GLU A 267 -6.42 15.70 7.89
C GLU A 267 -6.12 15.92 9.39
N GLU A 268 -6.77 15.14 10.25
CA GLU A 268 -6.66 15.29 11.71
C GLU A 268 -5.35 14.74 12.26
N ASN A 269 -4.75 13.74 11.61
CA ASN A 269 -3.51 13.11 12.09
C ASN A 269 -2.27 13.52 11.28
N ALA A 270 -2.42 14.11 10.09
CA ALA A 270 -1.31 14.43 9.19
C ALA A 270 -0.16 15.19 9.87
N GLY A 271 -0.47 16.26 10.59
CA GLY A 271 0.55 17.08 11.28
C GLY A 271 1.18 16.43 12.52
N LEU A 272 0.56 15.38 13.07
CA LEU A 272 1.18 14.56 14.13
C LEU A 272 2.12 13.53 13.52
N ILE A 273 1.70 12.88 12.42
CA ILE A 273 2.49 11.88 11.72
C ILE A 273 3.72 12.53 11.05
N SER A 274 3.60 13.77 10.53
CA SER A 274 4.71 14.49 9.89
C SER A 274 5.90 14.73 10.83
N LYS A 275 5.62 14.88 12.14
CA LYS A 275 6.61 15.12 13.19
C LYS A 275 7.35 13.86 13.65
N ILE A 276 7.04 12.69 13.07
CA ILE A 276 7.73 11.44 13.38
C ILE A 276 8.90 11.28 12.41
N ASP A 277 10.12 11.50 12.90
CA ASP A 277 11.34 11.52 12.07
C ASP A 277 11.57 10.25 11.23
N THR A 278 11.11 9.11 11.74
CA THR A 278 11.26 7.80 11.08
C THR A 278 10.17 7.50 10.06
N ILE A 279 9.22 8.42 9.84
CA ILE A 279 8.15 8.31 8.85
C ILE A 279 8.44 9.21 7.63
N ASP A 280 8.31 8.61 6.46
CA ASP A 280 8.61 9.21 5.16
C ASP A 280 7.35 9.50 4.34
N GLY A 281 6.15 9.25 4.89
CA GLY A 281 4.91 9.52 4.19
C GLY A 281 3.70 8.82 4.80
N GLY A 282 2.66 8.65 3.99
CA GLY A 282 1.43 8.00 4.44
C GLY A 282 0.57 7.47 3.31
N LEU A 283 -0.38 6.62 3.68
CA LEU A 283 -1.38 6.03 2.81
C LEU A 283 -2.75 6.67 3.09
N VAL A 284 -3.35 7.27 2.07
CA VAL A 284 -4.70 7.83 2.10
C VAL A 284 -5.63 6.89 1.35
N ALA A 285 -6.84 6.67 1.86
CA ALA A 285 -7.89 5.93 1.15
C ALA A 285 -9.09 6.84 0.93
N LEU A 286 -9.96 7.01 1.93
CA LEU A 286 -10.99 8.05 1.95
C LEU A 286 -10.38 9.37 2.44
N THR A 287 -10.87 10.49 1.91
CA THR A 287 -10.62 11.82 2.50
C THR A 287 -11.78 12.24 3.39
N ARG A 288 -13.01 11.78 3.08
CA ARG A 288 -14.23 12.07 3.84
C ARG A 288 -14.85 10.80 4.41
N PHE A 289 -15.06 10.80 5.73
CA PHE A 289 -15.58 9.65 6.48
C PHE A 289 -17.02 9.84 7.01
N THR A 290 -17.59 11.04 6.87
CA THR A 290 -18.94 11.39 7.31
C THR A 290 -19.67 12.18 6.22
N GLY A 291 -21.00 12.15 6.22
CA GLY A 291 -21.80 12.78 5.17
C GLY A 291 -21.62 12.04 3.83
N GLU A 292 -21.21 12.75 2.79
CA GLU A 292 -20.87 12.13 1.51
C GLU A 292 -19.51 11.43 1.57
N ILE A 293 -19.50 10.20 2.06
CA ILE A 293 -18.29 9.36 2.11
C ILE A 293 -17.69 9.25 0.70
N GLY A 294 -16.39 9.51 0.59
CA GLY A 294 -15.68 9.49 -0.68
C GLY A 294 -14.25 10.01 -0.61
N PHE A 295 -13.69 10.25 -1.79
CA PHE A 295 -12.37 10.83 -1.98
C PHE A 295 -12.50 12.12 -2.78
N TYR A 296 -11.94 13.21 -2.23
CA TYR A 296 -12.03 14.56 -2.77
C TYR A 296 -10.63 15.16 -2.86
N PRO A 297 -10.16 15.56 -4.06
CA PRO A 297 -8.82 16.11 -4.24
C PRO A 297 -8.52 17.38 -3.42
N GLU A 298 -9.52 18.22 -3.18
CA GLU A 298 -9.37 19.40 -2.29
C GLU A 298 -8.95 18.98 -0.87
N GLU A 299 -9.58 17.96 -0.32
CA GLU A 299 -9.27 17.43 1.01
C GLU A 299 -7.92 16.71 1.00
N LEU A 300 -7.60 15.99 -0.09
CA LEU A 300 -6.27 15.43 -0.26
C LEU A 300 -5.19 16.51 -0.20
N LYS A 301 -5.40 17.65 -0.88
CA LYS A 301 -4.47 18.79 -0.83
C LYS A 301 -4.28 19.29 0.60
N LYS A 302 -5.34 19.40 1.40
CA LYS A 302 -5.27 19.78 2.83
C LYS A 302 -4.45 18.77 3.65
N ILE A 303 -4.69 17.47 3.45
CA ILE A 303 -3.94 16.39 4.10
C ILE A 303 -2.44 16.51 3.77
N ILE A 304 -2.10 16.67 2.48
CA ILE A 304 -0.71 16.77 2.04
C ILE A 304 -0.06 18.04 2.60
N SER A 305 -0.73 19.19 2.54
CA SER A 305 -0.20 20.45 3.10
C SER A 305 0.13 20.30 4.57
N LYS A 306 -0.80 19.81 5.39
CA LYS A 306 -0.56 19.56 6.82
C LYS A 306 0.54 18.54 7.10
N TYR A 307 0.74 17.59 6.20
CA TYR A 307 1.82 16.61 6.33
C TYR A 307 3.20 17.18 5.97
N LEU A 308 3.25 18.20 5.11
CA LEU A 308 4.50 18.81 4.63
C LEU A 308 4.90 20.07 5.43
N GLU A 309 4.02 20.59 6.28
CA GLU A 309 4.31 21.59 7.33
C GLU A 309 5.31 21.05 8.37
#